data_AF-A0A960ZYC9-F1
#
_entry.id   AF-A0A960ZYC9-F1
#
_cell.length_a   1.000
_cell.length_b   1.000
_cell.length_c   1.000
_cell.angle_alpha   90.00
_cell.angle_beta   90.00
_cell.angle_gamma   90.00
#
_symmetry.space_group_name_H-M   'P 1'
#
loop_
_entity.id
_entity.type
_entity.pdbx_description
1 polymer ?
#
loop_
_entity_poly.entity_id
_entity_poly.type
_entity_poly.pdbx_seq_one_letter_code
_entity_poly.pdbx_strand_id
1 'polypeptide(L)'
;MEECRGIQRIEESDIRGLPLIAGIKNFSNSELSREEVIKKLAACINSGQLRLSRAPSIEQLPDILEELGERLESVNLSNIEMTPELRSKIFDSLPVGLKEINLGKTRLTDSEIDKLARFPELTRLSLLFNSITDRAIEKLISLPLAKSLRTLSLGACTTVTDRGIELLTHLDELERLFLASLPHVTYVGISSLTTLPKLQSLTVAWCF
;
A
#
# COMPACT_ATOMS: atom_id res chain seq x y z
N MET A 1 -30.13 -27.76 19.40
CA MET A 1 -28.95 -27.02 19.91
C MET A 1 -28.05 -26.83 18.70
N GLU A 2 -28.23 -25.68 18.07
CA GLU A 2 -27.86 -25.36 16.70
C GLU A 2 -26.40 -24.97 16.53
N GLU A 3 -25.88 -25.48 15.41
CA GLU A 3 -24.79 -25.04 14.54
C GLU A 3 -24.02 -23.76 14.90
N CYS A 4 -22.75 -23.93 15.30
CA CYS A 4 -21.69 -22.98 14.93
C CYS A 4 -21.08 -23.45 13.60
N ARG A 5 -21.76 -23.14 12.48
CA ARG A 5 -21.17 -23.22 11.13
C ARG A 5 -20.73 -21.83 10.71
N GLY A 6 -19.46 -21.66 10.37
CA GLY A 6 -18.95 -20.45 9.71
C GLY A 6 -17.75 -19.79 10.37
N ILE A 7 -16.67 -20.52 10.62
CA ILE A 7 -15.34 -19.92 10.77
C ILE A 7 -14.51 -20.43 9.60
N GLN A 8 -14.40 -19.63 8.54
CA GLN A 8 -13.42 -19.89 7.49
C GLN A 8 -12.05 -19.46 8.01
N ARG A 9 -11.16 -20.45 8.09
CA ARG A 9 -9.72 -20.27 8.30
C ARG A 9 -9.21 -19.42 7.14
N ILE A 10 -8.73 -18.21 7.45
CA ILE A 10 -8.14 -17.32 6.44
C ILE A 10 -6.79 -17.92 6.03
N GLU A 11 -6.78 -18.72 4.97
CA GLU A 11 -5.55 -19.20 4.34
C GLU A 11 -4.92 -18.06 3.53
N GLU A 12 -3.64 -18.21 3.16
CA GLU A 12 -2.88 -17.30 2.28
C GLU A 12 -3.55 -17.03 0.90
N SER A 13 -4.70 -17.67 0.65
CA SER A 13 -5.65 -17.41 -0.42
C SER A 13 -6.51 -16.16 -0.25
N ASP A 14 -6.70 -15.62 0.95
CA ASP A 14 -7.71 -14.58 1.19
C ASP A 14 -7.16 -13.16 0.94
N ILE A 15 -5.84 -13.04 0.84
CA ILE A 15 -5.15 -11.87 0.29
C ILE A 15 -5.30 -11.81 -1.26
N ARG A 16 -5.82 -12.88 -1.89
CA ARG A 16 -5.97 -12.95 -3.35
C ARG A 16 -7.24 -12.28 -3.89
N GLY A 17 -8.03 -11.63 -3.03
CA GLY A 17 -9.23 -10.88 -3.39
C GLY A 17 -8.99 -9.45 -3.93
N LEU A 18 -7.75 -8.95 -3.86
CA LEU A 18 -7.34 -7.84 -4.73
C LEU A 18 -7.11 -8.42 -6.13
N PRO A 19 -7.53 -7.78 -7.24
CA PRO A 19 -7.33 -8.30 -8.59
C PRO A 19 -5.84 -8.57 -8.85
N LEU A 20 -5.43 -9.81 -8.59
CA LEU A 20 -4.18 -10.44 -8.96
C LEU A 20 -4.34 -10.82 -10.42
N ILE A 21 -3.95 -9.92 -11.32
CA ILE A 21 -3.57 -10.36 -12.64
C ILE A 21 -2.16 -10.96 -12.48
N ALA A 22 -2.15 -12.28 -12.33
CA ALA A 22 -0.98 -13.12 -12.50
C ALA A 22 -0.47 -12.99 -13.94
N GLY A 23 0.31 -11.96 -14.23
CA GLY A 23 0.77 -11.66 -15.60
C GLY A 23 2.28 -11.56 -15.77
N ILE A 24 3.05 -11.25 -14.72
CA ILE A 24 4.48 -10.98 -14.87
C ILE A 24 5.26 -11.71 -13.79
N LYS A 25 5.31 -13.04 -13.93
CA LYS A 25 6.42 -13.81 -13.36
C LYS A 25 7.53 -13.78 -14.41
N ASN A 26 8.71 -13.33 -14.00
CA ASN A 26 9.98 -13.35 -14.74
C ASN A 26 10.34 -12.08 -15.50
N PHE A 27 10.80 -11.06 -14.77
CA PHE A 27 11.96 -10.29 -15.22
C PHE A 27 13.18 -10.87 -14.49
N SER A 28 13.59 -12.08 -14.88
CA SER A 28 14.88 -12.63 -14.46
C SER A 28 15.97 -11.94 -15.26
N ASN A 29 16.98 -11.42 -14.56
CA ASN A 29 18.17 -10.77 -15.09
C ASN A 29 18.85 -11.58 -16.22
N SER A 30 18.52 -11.25 -17.47
CA SER A 30 19.41 -11.37 -18.63
C SER A 30 18.74 -10.74 -19.86
N GLU A 31 19.34 -9.66 -20.39
CA GLU A 31 19.23 -9.20 -21.79
C GLU A 31 17.91 -8.61 -22.32
N LEU A 32 17.17 -7.81 -21.54
CA LEU A 32 16.14 -6.95 -22.13
C LEU A 32 16.68 -5.52 -22.31
N SER A 33 16.65 -5.01 -23.54
CA SER A 33 16.98 -3.61 -23.82
C SER A 33 15.94 -2.67 -23.19
N ARG A 34 16.35 -1.42 -22.91
CA ARG A 34 15.48 -0.36 -22.33
C ARG A 34 14.14 -0.27 -23.06
N GLU A 35 14.17 -0.30 -24.39
CA GLU A 35 12.99 -0.25 -25.26
C GLU A 35 12.07 -1.46 -25.09
N GLU A 36 12.62 -2.66 -24.90
CA GLU A 36 11.85 -3.90 -24.74
C GLU A 36 11.13 -3.97 -23.38
N VAL A 37 11.78 -3.46 -22.32
CA VAL A 37 11.19 -3.30 -20.99
C VAL A 37 10.06 -2.28 -21.02
N ILE A 38 10.29 -1.11 -21.63
CA ILE A 38 9.27 -0.07 -21.80
C ILE A 38 8.08 -0.63 -22.59
N LYS A 39 8.32 -1.32 -23.70
CA LYS A 39 7.25 -1.88 -24.55
C LYS A 39 6.45 -2.97 -23.81
N LYS A 40 7.12 -3.83 -23.04
CA LYS A 40 6.45 -4.86 -22.22
C LYS A 40 5.65 -4.24 -21.08
N LEU A 41 6.17 -3.21 -20.40
CA LEU A 41 5.47 -2.55 -19.31
C LEU A 41 4.31 -1.68 -19.81
N ALA A 42 4.50 -0.92 -20.90
CA ALA A 42 3.43 -0.18 -21.57
C ALA A 42 2.31 -1.12 -22.05
N ALA A 43 2.64 -2.33 -22.52
CA ALA A 43 1.66 -3.36 -22.87
C ALA A 43 0.96 -3.98 -21.64
N CYS A 44 1.58 -3.90 -20.45
CA CYS A 44 1.00 -4.38 -19.20
C CYS A 44 0.14 -3.34 -18.47
N ILE A 45 0.13 -2.08 -18.93
CA ILE A 45 -0.74 -1.04 -18.40
C ILE A 45 -2.14 -1.27 -18.96
N ASN A 46 -2.92 -2.05 -18.22
CA ASN A 46 -4.36 -2.09 -18.41
C ASN A 46 -4.96 -0.89 -17.68
N SER A 47 -5.68 -0.03 -18.42
CA SER A 47 -6.47 1.08 -17.86
C SER A 47 -5.75 1.93 -16.78
N GLY A 48 -4.48 2.28 -17.00
CA GLY A 48 -3.71 3.14 -16.08
C GLY A 48 -3.15 2.46 -14.83
N GLN A 49 -3.13 1.12 -14.76
CA GLN A 49 -2.58 0.38 -13.64
C GLN A 49 -1.20 -0.21 -13.98
N LEU A 50 -0.18 0.11 -13.17
CA LEU A 50 1.14 -0.51 -13.25
C LEU A 50 1.36 -1.45 -12.06
N ARG A 51 1.57 -2.73 -12.33
CA ARG A 51 1.86 -3.74 -11.30
C ARG A 51 3.28 -4.29 -11.44
N LEU A 52 4.12 -3.96 -10.48
CA LEU A 52 5.48 -4.46 -10.32
C LEU A 52 5.55 -5.11 -8.93
N SER A 53 5.37 -6.42 -8.85
CA SER A 53 5.52 -7.16 -7.60
C SER A 53 6.61 -8.20 -7.75
N ARG A 54 7.53 -8.29 -6.79
CA ARG A 54 8.62 -9.30 -6.79
C ARG A 54 9.60 -9.15 -7.96
N ALA A 55 9.70 -7.97 -8.58
CA ALA A 55 10.70 -7.70 -9.60
C ALA A 55 12.07 -7.39 -8.94
N PRO A 56 13.19 -7.92 -9.45
CA PRO A 56 14.52 -7.49 -9.01
C PRO A 56 14.70 -6.00 -9.32
N SER A 57 15.39 -5.27 -8.45
CA SER A 57 15.63 -3.82 -8.52
C SER A 57 15.88 -3.33 -9.94
N ILE A 58 14.90 -2.64 -10.54
CA ILE A 58 15.01 -2.07 -11.89
C ILE A 58 15.52 -0.64 -11.72
N GLU A 59 16.82 -0.43 -11.90
CA GLU A 59 17.43 0.91 -11.83
C GLU A 59 16.80 1.91 -12.80
N GLN A 60 16.21 1.42 -13.90
CA GLN A 60 15.55 2.18 -14.96
C GLN A 60 14.08 2.53 -14.66
N LEU A 61 13.53 2.08 -13.52
CA LEU A 61 12.12 2.30 -13.19
C LEU A 61 11.72 3.79 -13.15
N PRO A 62 12.52 4.73 -12.59
CA PRO A 62 12.17 6.15 -12.59
C PRO A 62 11.92 6.71 -13.99
N ASP A 63 12.82 6.46 -14.94
CA ASP A 63 12.69 6.90 -16.33
C ASP A 63 11.40 6.39 -16.98
N ILE A 64 11.03 5.14 -16.69
CA ILE A 64 9.80 4.52 -17.22
C ILE A 64 8.57 5.21 -16.63
N LEU A 65 8.58 5.52 -15.33
CA LEU A 65 7.46 6.21 -14.69
C LEU A 65 7.25 7.62 -15.26
N GLU A 66 8.33 8.32 -15.60
CA GLU A 66 8.26 9.62 -16.28
C GLU A 66 7.61 9.53 -17.66
N GLU A 67 7.91 8.49 -18.44
CA GLU A 67 7.32 8.28 -19.76
C GLU A 67 5.83 7.90 -19.69
N LEU A 68 5.44 7.15 -18.65
CA LEU A 68 4.05 6.76 -18.44
C LEU A 68 3.19 7.94 -17.96
N GLY A 69 3.78 8.83 -17.16
CA GLY A 69 3.20 10.11 -16.74
C GLY A 69 1.77 9.99 -16.21
N GLU A 70 0.93 10.98 -16.52
CA GLU A 70 -0.47 11.12 -16.07
C GLU A 70 -1.42 9.99 -16.52
N ARG A 71 -0.95 9.01 -17.30
CA ARG A 71 -1.75 7.83 -17.66
C ARG A 71 -1.85 6.84 -16.50
N LEU A 72 -0.99 6.96 -15.49
CA LEU A 72 -1.01 6.08 -14.33
C LEU A 72 -1.96 6.61 -13.26
N GLU A 73 -2.91 5.77 -12.89
CA GLU A 73 -3.84 5.99 -11.78
C GLU A 73 -3.51 5.10 -10.58
N SER A 74 -2.86 3.96 -10.81
CA SER A 74 -2.52 2.98 -9.78
C SER A 74 -1.13 2.41 -9.99
N VAL A 75 -0.35 2.32 -8.92
CA VAL A 75 0.95 1.65 -8.92
C VAL A 75 1.03 0.63 -7.77
N ASN A 76 1.49 -0.57 -8.09
CA ASN A 76 1.85 -1.58 -7.12
C ASN A 76 3.34 -1.86 -7.21
N LEU A 77 4.06 -1.56 -6.13
CA LEU A 77 5.50 -1.76 -5.95
C LEU A 77 5.79 -2.78 -4.83
N SER A 78 4.80 -3.59 -4.48
CA SER A 78 4.89 -4.45 -3.31
C SER A 78 5.94 -5.55 -3.46
N ASN A 79 6.65 -5.83 -2.37
CA ASN A 79 7.73 -6.83 -2.33
C ASN A 79 8.82 -6.56 -3.38
N ILE A 80 9.13 -5.28 -3.63
CA ILE A 80 10.33 -4.85 -4.35
C ILE A 80 11.33 -4.35 -3.32
N GLU A 81 12.54 -4.90 -3.39
CA GLU A 81 13.68 -4.40 -2.63
C GLU A 81 14.29 -3.21 -3.36
N MET A 82 14.28 -2.04 -2.71
CA MET A 82 14.76 -0.78 -3.28
C MET A 82 15.68 -0.11 -2.26
N THR A 83 16.82 0.40 -2.73
CA THR A 83 17.65 1.29 -1.92
C THR A 83 16.89 2.60 -1.64
N PRO A 84 17.21 3.34 -0.56
CA PRO A 84 16.58 4.63 -0.27
C PRO A 84 16.69 5.63 -1.44
N GLU A 85 17.79 5.60 -2.18
CA GLU A 85 18.05 6.47 -3.33
C GLU A 85 17.12 6.14 -4.49
N LEU A 86 17.04 4.85 -4.87
CA LEU A 86 16.14 4.39 -5.93
C LEU A 86 14.68 4.70 -5.57
N ARG A 87 14.31 4.46 -4.31
CA ARG A 87 12.96 4.74 -3.82
C ARG A 87 12.63 6.22 -3.89
N SER A 88 13.57 7.09 -3.56
CA SER A 88 13.38 8.54 -3.72
C SER A 88 13.10 8.89 -5.16
N LYS A 89 13.93 8.42 -6.09
CA LYS A 89 13.74 8.67 -7.52
C LYS A 89 12.38 8.16 -8.01
N ILE A 90 11.97 6.97 -7.57
CA ILE A 90 10.63 6.44 -7.89
C ILE A 90 9.54 7.38 -7.42
N PHE A 91 9.55 7.81 -6.15
CA PHE A 91 8.57 8.77 -5.65
C PHE A 91 8.58 10.10 -6.41
N ASP A 92 9.76 10.52 -6.87
CA ASP A 92 9.91 11.76 -7.61
C ASP A 92 9.39 11.68 -9.05
N SER A 93 9.45 10.49 -9.66
CA SER A 93 8.98 10.20 -11.01
C SER A 93 7.51 9.74 -11.09
N LEU A 94 6.86 9.44 -9.96
CA LEU A 94 5.44 9.09 -9.94
C LEU A 94 4.55 10.33 -10.18
N PRO A 95 3.48 10.22 -10.98
CA PRO A 95 2.58 11.34 -11.26
C PRO A 95 1.77 11.71 -10.02
N VAL A 96 1.45 13.00 -9.89
CA VAL A 96 0.71 13.55 -8.74
C VAL A 96 -0.74 13.08 -8.69
N GLY A 97 -1.31 12.69 -9.84
CA GLY A 97 -2.70 12.25 -10.00
C GLY A 97 -3.01 10.81 -9.55
N LEU A 98 -2.04 10.09 -8.94
CA LEU A 98 -2.25 8.71 -8.51
C LEU A 98 -3.40 8.57 -7.50
N LYS A 99 -4.27 7.60 -7.77
CA LYS A 99 -5.40 7.23 -6.91
C LYS A 99 -5.10 6.02 -6.03
N GLU A 100 -4.15 5.17 -6.43
CA GLU A 100 -3.74 4.00 -5.65
C GLU A 100 -2.22 3.81 -5.62
N ILE A 101 -1.69 3.48 -4.44
CA ILE A 101 -0.29 3.13 -4.25
C ILE A 101 -0.21 1.92 -3.30
N ASN A 102 0.44 0.84 -3.75
CA ASN A 102 0.78 -0.29 -2.89
C ASN A 102 2.30 -0.38 -2.68
N LEU A 103 2.73 -0.15 -1.45
CA LEU A 103 4.12 -0.16 -1.01
C LEU A 103 4.39 -1.28 0.00
N GLY A 104 3.58 -2.34 -0.02
CA GLY A 104 3.73 -3.42 0.94
C GLY A 104 5.09 -4.13 0.83
N LYS A 105 5.77 -4.44 1.93
CA LYS A 105 7.06 -5.13 1.96
C LYS A 105 8.14 -4.44 1.11
N THR A 106 8.22 -3.11 1.22
CA THR A 106 9.24 -2.30 0.54
C THR A 106 10.31 -1.81 1.51
N ARG A 107 10.26 -2.22 2.78
CA ARG A 107 11.14 -1.75 3.87
C ARG A 107 10.99 -0.24 4.11
N LEU A 108 9.78 0.29 4.03
CA LEU A 108 9.50 1.68 4.39
C LEU A 108 9.69 1.95 5.87
N THR A 109 10.18 3.14 6.18
CA THR A 109 10.30 3.69 7.54
C THR A 109 9.54 5.01 7.67
N ASP A 110 9.36 5.50 8.90
CA ASP A 110 8.65 6.75 9.19
C ASP A 110 9.22 7.98 8.46
N SER A 111 10.52 7.99 8.13
CA SER A 111 11.15 9.11 7.41
C SER A 111 10.72 9.22 5.95
N GLU A 112 10.21 8.13 5.37
CA GLU A 112 9.87 8.07 3.94
C GLU A 112 8.39 8.37 3.68
N ILE A 113 7.56 8.39 4.72
CA ILE A 113 6.12 8.69 4.63
C ILE A 113 5.87 10.11 4.12
N ASP A 114 6.75 11.07 4.45
CA ASP A 114 6.61 12.46 4.00
C ASP A 114 6.59 12.59 2.46
N LYS A 115 7.18 11.62 1.74
CA LYS A 115 7.16 11.58 0.27
C LYS A 115 5.75 11.38 -0.29
N LEU A 116 4.83 10.83 0.50
CA LEU A 116 3.43 10.66 0.10
C LEU A 116 2.66 11.99 0.02
N ALA A 117 3.23 13.10 0.51
CA ALA A 117 2.65 14.44 0.38
C ALA A 117 2.42 14.85 -1.08
N ARG A 118 3.16 14.24 -2.02
CA ARG A 118 3.07 14.47 -3.47
C ARG A 118 1.78 13.92 -4.11
N PHE A 119 1.02 13.08 -3.41
CA PHE A 119 -0.18 12.42 -3.92
C PHE A 119 -1.43 12.88 -3.14
N PRO A 120 -1.82 14.17 -3.23
CA PRO A 120 -2.92 14.73 -2.44
C PRO A 120 -4.28 14.10 -2.74
N GLU A 121 -4.38 13.40 -3.87
CA GLU A 121 -5.58 12.79 -4.41
C GLU A 121 -5.64 11.26 -4.17
N LEU A 122 -4.69 10.73 -3.39
CA LEU A 122 -4.56 9.29 -3.17
C LEU A 122 -5.77 8.76 -2.38
N THR A 123 -6.42 7.74 -2.92
CA THR A 123 -7.62 7.15 -2.32
C THR A 123 -7.36 5.78 -1.70
N ARG A 124 -6.32 5.06 -2.15
CA ARG A 124 -5.98 3.72 -1.65
C ARG A 124 -4.49 3.61 -1.39
N LEU A 125 -4.13 3.26 -0.15
CA LEU A 125 -2.76 3.10 0.28
C LEU A 125 -2.58 1.76 1.01
N SER A 126 -1.56 1.00 0.61
CA SER A 126 -1.14 -0.21 1.32
C SER A 126 0.30 -0.06 1.81
N LEU A 127 0.48 -0.19 3.13
CA LEU A 127 1.79 -0.13 3.81
C LEU A 127 2.15 -1.45 4.49
N LEU A 128 1.50 -2.56 4.10
CA LEU A 128 1.71 -3.88 4.70
C LEU A 128 3.20 -4.27 4.82
N PHE A 129 3.59 -5.00 5.85
CA PHE A 129 4.94 -5.55 6.03
C PHE A 129 6.07 -4.51 5.94
N ASN A 130 5.83 -3.28 6.42
CA ASN A 130 6.86 -2.25 6.54
C ASN A 130 7.21 -1.98 8.01
N SER A 131 8.38 -1.38 8.22
CA SER A 131 8.92 -1.07 9.55
C SER A 131 8.50 0.34 9.97
N ILE A 132 7.18 0.58 10.01
CA ILE A 132 6.58 1.86 10.37
C ILE A 132 6.01 1.83 11.79
N THR A 133 6.04 2.98 12.46
CA THR A 133 5.53 3.15 13.83
C THR A 133 4.33 4.10 13.87
N ASP A 134 3.80 4.38 15.06
CA ASP A 134 2.75 5.38 15.26
C ASP A 134 3.15 6.77 14.71
N ARG A 135 4.46 7.09 14.63
CA ARG A 135 4.95 8.33 14.01
C ARG A 135 4.69 8.41 12.52
N ALA A 136 4.75 7.28 11.80
CA ALA A 136 4.35 7.25 10.39
C ALA A 136 2.86 7.58 10.23
N ILE A 137 2.01 7.10 11.16
CA ILE A 137 0.58 7.37 11.13
C ILE A 137 0.29 8.83 11.46
N GLU A 138 0.97 9.39 12.47
CA GLU A 138 0.91 10.83 12.81
C GLU A 138 1.28 11.70 11.61
N LYS A 139 2.33 11.32 10.87
CA LYS A 139 2.68 11.99 9.61
C LYS A 139 1.56 11.84 8.59
N LEU A 140 1.09 10.61 8.35
CA LEU A 140 0.06 10.31 7.34
C LEU A 140 -1.19 11.19 7.50
N ILE A 141 -1.67 11.39 8.73
CA ILE A 141 -2.86 12.22 9.02
C ILE A 141 -2.62 13.71 8.81
N SER A 142 -1.35 14.16 8.80
CA SER A 142 -0.97 15.55 8.50
C SER A 142 -0.78 15.83 7.01
N LEU A 143 -0.70 14.79 6.17
CA LEU A 143 -0.47 14.93 4.74
C LEU A 143 -1.76 15.30 3.98
N PRO A 144 -1.65 15.96 2.80
CA PRO A 144 -2.82 16.31 1.99
C PRO A 144 -3.75 15.13 1.66
N LEU A 145 -3.17 13.94 1.44
CA LEU A 145 -3.91 12.71 1.14
C LEU A 145 -4.88 12.27 2.25
N ALA A 146 -4.71 12.76 3.49
CA ALA A 146 -5.61 12.44 4.60
C ALA A 146 -7.06 12.81 4.29
N LYS A 147 -7.27 13.84 3.45
CA LYS A 147 -8.59 14.31 3.01
C LYS A 147 -9.20 13.50 1.86
N SER A 148 -8.46 12.57 1.27
CA SER A 148 -8.90 11.78 0.12
C SER A 148 -8.82 10.27 0.36
N LEU A 149 -8.12 9.83 1.41
CA LEU A 149 -7.83 8.43 1.65
C LEU A 149 -9.09 7.66 2.07
N ARG A 150 -9.50 6.69 1.25
CA ARG A 150 -10.69 5.86 1.46
C ARG A 150 -10.36 4.44 1.88
N THR A 151 -9.18 3.94 1.52
CA THR A 151 -8.73 2.60 1.89
C THR A 151 -7.30 2.63 2.40
N LEU A 152 -7.08 2.07 3.59
CA LEU A 152 -5.77 1.93 4.20
C LEU A 152 -5.55 0.48 4.64
N SER A 153 -4.39 -0.06 4.33
CA SER A 153 -3.95 -1.38 4.80
C SER A 153 -2.68 -1.27 5.63
N LEU A 154 -2.81 -1.58 6.93
CA LEU A 154 -1.74 -1.66 7.92
C LEU A 154 -1.71 -3.08 8.47
N GLY A 155 -0.79 -3.90 7.99
CA GLY A 155 -0.67 -5.27 8.45
C GLY A 155 0.78 -5.68 8.52
N ALA A 156 1.14 -6.51 9.50
CA ALA A 156 2.51 -6.84 9.84
C ALA A 156 3.42 -5.60 10.01
N CYS A 157 2.84 -4.46 10.36
CA CYS A 157 3.54 -3.24 10.79
C CYS A 157 3.73 -3.36 12.30
N THR A 158 4.62 -4.26 12.73
CA THR A 158 4.59 -4.85 14.08
C THR A 158 4.82 -3.87 15.23
N THR A 159 5.28 -2.66 14.93
CA THR A 159 5.53 -1.58 15.89
C THR A 159 4.37 -0.59 16.05
N VAL A 160 3.29 -0.73 15.27
CA VAL A 160 2.08 0.07 15.43
C VAL A 160 1.32 -0.40 16.66
N THR A 161 0.85 0.56 17.46
CA THR A 161 0.13 0.34 18.72
C THR A 161 -1.29 0.90 18.68
N ASP A 162 -2.04 0.71 19.76
CA ASP A 162 -3.35 1.35 19.96
C ASP A 162 -3.34 2.86 19.73
N ARG A 163 -2.25 3.56 20.12
CA ARG A 163 -2.10 4.99 19.85
C ARG A 163 -2.09 5.29 18.36
N GLY A 164 -1.37 4.48 17.58
CA GLY A 164 -1.35 4.61 16.12
C GLY A 164 -2.73 4.41 15.52
N ILE A 165 -3.48 3.42 16.00
CA ILE A 165 -4.85 3.15 15.53
C ILE A 165 -5.81 4.29 15.90
N GLU A 166 -5.70 4.85 17.11
CA GLU A 166 -6.49 6.02 17.54
C GLU A 166 -6.25 7.23 16.64
N LEU A 167 -5.00 7.47 16.21
CA LEU A 167 -4.70 8.59 15.30
C LEU A 167 -5.44 8.47 13.96
N LEU A 168 -5.75 7.26 13.50
CA LEU A 168 -6.49 7.05 12.24
C LEU A 168 -7.89 7.63 12.25
N THR A 169 -8.47 7.96 13.42
CA THR A 169 -9.79 8.62 13.51
C THR A 169 -9.83 9.99 12.84
N HIS A 170 -8.67 10.59 12.55
CA HIS A 170 -8.55 11.86 11.82
C HIS A 170 -8.67 11.69 10.28
N LEU A 171 -8.81 10.46 9.79
CA LEU A 171 -9.02 10.18 8.37
C LEU A 171 -10.53 10.12 8.07
N ASP A 172 -11.20 11.28 8.06
CA ASP A 172 -12.66 11.39 7.96
C ASP A 172 -13.28 10.71 6.73
N GLU A 173 -12.50 10.56 5.64
CA GLU A 173 -12.92 9.90 4.41
C GLU A 173 -12.67 8.38 4.38
N LEU A 174 -12.11 7.80 5.45
CA LEU A 174 -11.72 6.40 5.45
C LEU A 174 -12.94 5.48 5.47
N GLU A 175 -13.08 4.66 4.43
CA GLU A 175 -14.19 3.72 4.25
C GLU A 175 -13.79 2.28 4.58
N ARG A 176 -12.53 1.92 4.33
CA ARG A 176 -12.03 0.56 4.48
C ARG A 176 -10.69 0.55 5.19
N LEU A 177 -10.61 -0.20 6.28
CA LEU A 177 -9.39 -0.36 7.05
C LEU A 177 -9.08 -1.85 7.24
N PHE A 178 -7.87 -2.23 6.85
CA PHE A 178 -7.36 -3.59 7.05
C PHE A 178 -6.23 -3.55 8.08
N LEU A 179 -6.46 -4.22 9.21
CA LEU A 179 -5.53 -4.39 10.32
C LEU A 179 -5.23 -5.87 10.50
N ALA A 180 -3.98 -6.28 10.30
CA ALA A 180 -3.61 -7.67 10.50
C ALA A 180 -2.23 -7.86 11.12
N SER A 181 -2.08 -8.82 12.03
CA SER A 181 -0.78 -9.16 12.63
C SER A 181 -0.10 -7.95 13.28
N LEU A 182 -0.86 -7.19 14.07
CA LEU A 182 -0.39 -6.03 14.83
C LEU A 182 -0.34 -6.41 16.32
N PRO A 183 0.83 -6.83 16.85
CA PRO A 183 0.91 -7.46 18.17
C PRO A 183 0.68 -6.49 19.34
N HIS A 184 0.66 -5.19 19.09
CA HIS A 184 0.47 -4.14 20.09
C HIS A 184 -0.84 -3.37 19.90
N VAL A 185 -1.73 -3.87 19.04
CA VAL A 185 -3.08 -3.37 18.86
C VAL A 185 -4.03 -4.29 19.59
N THR A 186 -4.79 -3.70 20.51
CA THR A 186 -5.78 -4.35 21.35
C THR A 186 -7.19 -3.88 21.01
N TYR A 187 -8.19 -4.44 21.70
CA TYR A 187 -9.57 -3.95 21.63
C TYR A 187 -9.70 -2.44 21.89
N VAL A 188 -8.80 -1.82 22.68
CA VAL A 188 -8.83 -0.38 22.98
C VAL A 188 -8.61 0.41 21.70
N GLY A 189 -7.54 0.13 20.95
CA GLY A 189 -7.27 0.78 19.67
C GLY A 189 -8.40 0.51 18.67
N ILE A 190 -8.86 -0.73 18.56
CA ILE A 190 -9.97 -1.07 17.65
C ILE A 190 -11.26 -0.30 18.00
N SER A 191 -11.57 -0.14 19.30
CA SER A 191 -12.78 0.58 19.74
C SER A 191 -12.77 2.06 19.36
N SER A 192 -11.60 2.70 19.27
CA SER A 192 -11.47 4.09 18.85
C SER A 192 -11.99 4.34 17.43
N LEU A 193 -11.90 3.33 16.56
CA LEU A 193 -12.30 3.40 15.14
C LEU A 193 -13.82 3.52 14.95
N THR A 194 -14.62 3.29 16.00
CA THR A 194 -16.08 3.50 15.96
C THR A 194 -16.47 4.96 15.74
N THR A 195 -15.53 5.88 15.91
CA THR A 195 -15.72 7.33 15.68
C THR A 195 -15.57 7.73 14.22
N LEU A 196 -15.03 6.86 13.35
CA LEU A 196 -14.84 7.17 11.93
C LEU A 196 -16.19 7.26 11.21
N PRO A 197 -16.57 8.42 10.63
CA PRO A 197 -17.93 8.66 10.16
C PRO A 197 -18.29 7.89 8.89
N LYS A 198 -17.28 7.46 8.12
CA LYS A 198 -17.45 6.81 6.82
C LYS A 198 -16.97 5.37 6.77
N LEU A 199 -16.49 4.82 7.89
CA LEU A 199 -15.94 3.46 7.91
C LEU A 199 -17.06 2.44 7.67
N GLN A 200 -16.95 1.69 6.58
CA GLN A 200 -17.91 0.68 6.15
C GLN A 200 -17.36 -0.74 6.28
N SER A 201 -16.05 -0.91 6.21
CA SER A 201 -15.40 -2.21 6.26
C SER A 201 -14.17 -2.15 7.15
N LEU A 202 -14.19 -2.92 8.23
CA LEU A 202 -13.05 -3.14 9.10
C LEU A 202 -12.69 -4.62 9.10
N THR A 203 -11.46 -4.94 8.72
CA THR A 203 -10.91 -6.28 8.88
C THR A 203 -9.87 -6.25 9.98
N VAL A 204 -10.05 -7.10 10.99
CA VAL A 204 -9.09 -7.32 12.06
C VAL A 204 -8.73 -8.80 12.07
N ALA A 205 -7.44 -9.12 11.94
CA ALA A 205 -6.96 -10.48 12.02
C ALA A 205 -5.66 -10.53 12.81
N TRP A 206 -5.50 -11.49 13.72
CA TRP A 206 -4.25 -11.65 14.48
C TRP A 206 -3.82 -10.36 15.23
N CYS A 207 -4.78 -9.63 15.79
CA CYS A 207 -4.59 -8.56 16.77
C CYS A 207 -5.08 -9.06 18.14
N PHE A 208 -4.66 -8.42 19.25
CA PHE A 208 -4.85 -8.95 20.62
C PHE A 208 -6.12 -8.47 21.33
#